data_AF-A0AA41WGL6-F1
#
_entry.id   AF-A0AA41WGL6-F1
#
_cell.length_a   1.000
_cell.length_b   1.000
_cell.length_c   1.000
_cell.angle_alpha   90.00
_cell.angle_beta   90.00
_cell.angle_gamma   90.00
#
_symmetry.space_group_name_H-M   'P 1'
#
loop_
_entity.id
_entity.type
_entity.pdbx_description
1 polymer ?
#
loop_
_entity_poly.entity_id
_entity_poly.type
_entity_poly.pdbx_seq_one_letter_code
_entity_poly.pdbx_strand_id
1 'polypeptide(L)' 'MLRTLMDETTDLFAPTAADDGGETTDLGAYAERAYLEYALSVVKGRALPDVCDGLKPVQRRIL' A
#
# COMPACT_ATOMS: atom_id res chain seq x y z
N MET A 1 -20.34 -2.63 -17.91
CA MET A 1 -20.30 -3.72 -16.91
C MET A 1 -18.90 -4.07 -16.40
N LEU A 2 -17.81 -3.85 -17.15
CA LEU A 2 -16.43 -4.14 -16.68
C LEU A 2 -15.80 -3.07 -15.76
N ARG A 3 -16.42 -1.90 -15.59
CA ARG A 3 -15.84 -0.79 -14.81
C ARG A 3 -16.00 -0.92 -13.30
N THR A 4 -16.97 -1.71 -12.83
CA THR A 4 -17.25 -1.86 -11.39
C THR A 4 -16.30 -2.86 -10.71
N LEU A 5 -15.67 -3.78 -11.45
CA LEU A 5 -14.82 -4.82 -10.86
C LEU A 5 -13.38 -4.37 -10.56
N MET A 6 -12.90 -3.28 -11.18
CA MET A 6 -11.55 -2.71 -10.94
C MET A 6 -11.52 -1.68 -9.80
N ASP A 7 -12.69 -1.20 -9.36
CA ASP A 7 -12.79 -0.18 -8.31
C ASP A 7 -12.62 -0.80 -6.90
N GLU A 8 -13.16 -2.01 -6.70
CA GLU A 8 -13.05 -2.77 -5.44
C GLU A 8 -11.61 -3.07 -5.03
N THR A 9 -10.69 -3.27 -5.99
CA THR A 9 -9.28 -3.49 -5.65
C THR A 9 -8.57 -2.25 -5.14
N THR A 10 -9.10 -1.06 -5.43
CA THR A 10 -8.46 0.20 -5.04
C THR A 10 -8.67 0.50 -3.56
N ASP A 11 -9.79 0.05 -2.99
CA ASP A 11 -10.18 0.31 -1.60
C ASP A 11 -9.44 -0.59 -0.58
N LEU A 12 -8.91 -1.74 -1.02
CA LEU A 12 -7.99 -2.59 -0.24
C LEU A 12 -6.71 -1.86 0.22
N PHE A 13 -6.39 -0.75 -0.43
CA PHE A 13 -5.19 0.05 -0.16
C PHE A 13 -5.51 1.43 0.43
N ALA A 14 -6.78 1.69 0.79
CA ALA A 14 -7.10 2.87 1.58
C ALA A 14 -6.39 2.76 2.94
N PRO A 15 -5.74 3.83 3.44
CA PRO A 15 -5.18 3.81 4.78
C PRO A 15 -6.33 3.48 5.74
N THR A 16 -6.23 2.35 6.42
CA THR A 16 -7.16 1.97 7.46
C THR A 16 -7.03 3.03 8.55
N ALA A 17 -7.97 3.98 8.57
CA ALA A 17 -8.01 5.01 9.59
C ALA A 17 -8.40 4.36 10.93
N ALA A 18 -7.40 4.05 11.76
CA ALA A 18 -7.44 3.94 13.22
C ALA A 18 -6.07 3.41 13.69
N ASP A 19 -5.38 4.06 14.62
CA ASP A 19 -5.85 4.15 16.01
C ASP A 19 -5.46 5.47 16.69
N ASP A 20 -6.48 6.18 17.15
CA ASP A 20 -6.46 7.25 18.14
C ASP A 20 -6.70 6.59 19.49
N GLY A 21 -5.65 6.22 20.22
CA GLY A 21 -5.86 5.58 21.52
C GLY A 21 -4.61 4.96 22.12
N GLY A 22 -4.07 5.57 23.17
CA GLY A 22 -3.01 4.99 23.99
C GLY A 22 -3.48 3.79 24.80
N GLU A 23 -3.76 2.66 24.16
CA GLU A 23 -3.96 1.37 24.80
C GLU A 23 -2.78 0.46 24.51
N THR A 24 -2.36 -0.32 25.51
CA THR A 24 -1.26 -1.28 25.43
C THR A 24 -1.52 -2.28 24.31
N THR A 25 -1.11 -1.92 23.10
CA THR A 25 -1.29 -2.75 21.92
C THR A 25 -0.35 -3.93 22.07
N ASP A 26 -0.89 -5.15 21.97
CA ASP A 26 -0.06 -6.36 21.91
C ASP A 26 1.02 -6.17 20.84
N LEU A 27 2.28 -6.29 21.24
CA LEU A 27 3.43 -6.02 20.38
C LEU A 27 3.40 -6.90 19.13
N GLY A 28 2.92 -8.15 19.26
CA GLY A 28 2.72 -9.05 18.14
C GLY A 28 1.74 -8.48 17.11
N ALA A 29 0.53 -8.14 17.58
CA ALA A 29 -0.50 -7.55 16.74
C ALA A 29 -0.10 -6.19 16.11
N TYR A 30 0.70 -5.38 16.81
CA TYR A 30 1.25 -4.14 16.25
C TYR A 30 2.27 -4.42 15.15
N ALA A 31 3.24 -5.30 15.43
CA ALA A 31 4.33 -5.62 14.52
C ALA A 31 3.81 -6.25 13.22
N GLU A 32 2.80 -7.13 13.31
CA GLU A 32 2.15 -7.74 12.15
C GLU A 32 1.53 -6.68 11.23
N ARG A 33 0.73 -5.76 11.81
CA ARG A 33 0.10 -4.65 11.06
C ARG A 33 1.14 -3.74 10.42
N ALA A 34 2.14 -3.30 11.18
CA ALA A 34 3.20 -2.42 10.69
C ALA A 34 4.00 -3.09 9.57
N TYR A 35 4.26 -4.40 9.68
CA TYR A 35 4.94 -5.17 8.64
C TYR A 35 4.10 -5.23 7.36
N LEU A 36 2.81 -5.54 7.46
CA LEU A 36 1.90 -5.63 6.32
C LEU A 36 1.77 -4.28 5.61
N GLU A 37 1.57 -3.18 6.35
CA GLU A 37 1.48 -1.84 5.78
C GLU A 37 2.76 -1.44 5.04
N TYR A 38 3.93 -1.70 5.66
CA TYR A 38 5.21 -1.47 5.00
C TYR A 38 5.35 -2.31 3.74
N ALA A 39 5.09 -3.62 3.80
CA ALA A 39 5.21 -4.52 2.66
C ALA A 39 4.33 -4.07 1.47
N LEU A 40 3.10 -3.66 1.74
CA LEU A 40 2.19 -3.14 0.71
C LEU A 40 2.70 -1.83 0.10
N SER A 41 3.15 -0.88 0.93
CA SER A 41 3.71 0.39 0.45
C SER A 41 4.91 0.18 -0.49
N VAL A 42 5.69 -0.85 -0.21
CA VAL A 42 6.89 -1.23 -0.95
C VAL A 42 6.55 -1.79 -2.32
N VAL A 43 5.58 -2.69 -2.39
CA VAL A 43 5.18 -3.30 -3.66
C VAL A 43 4.69 -2.20 -4.61
N LYS A 44 3.82 -1.31 -4.13
CA LYS A 44 3.22 -0.23 -4.92
C LYS A 44 4.21 0.90 -5.25
N GLY A 45 5.02 1.31 -4.28
CA GLY A 45 5.81 2.54 -4.36
C GLY A 45 7.22 2.38 -4.91
N ARG A 46 7.74 1.14 -4.99
CA ARG A 46 9.14 0.92 -5.42
C ARG A 46 9.37 -0.34 -6.25
N ALA A 47 8.64 -1.43 -6.01
CA ALA A 47 8.98 -2.73 -6.60
C ALA A 47 8.44 -2.92 -8.02
N LEU A 48 7.19 -2.51 -8.27
CA LEU A 48 6.54 -2.68 -9.56
C LEU A 48 6.76 -1.46 -10.49
N PRO A 49 6.98 -1.70 -11.80
CA PRO A 49 6.97 -0.63 -12.80
C PRO A 49 5.54 -0.12 -13.05
N ASP A 50 5.42 1.14 -13.51
CA ASP A 50 4.12 1.69 -13.91
C ASP A 50 3.65 1.00 -15.20
N VAL A 51 2.34 0.73 -15.30
CA VAL A 51 1.74 0.02 -16.44
C VAL A 51 1.73 0.85 -17.72
N CYS A 52 1.76 2.18 -17.61
CA CYS A 52 1.68 3.08 -18.76
C CYS A 52 3.01 3.19 -19.51
N ASP A 53 4.13 3.15 -18.80
CA ASP A 53 5.46 3.41 -19.37
C ASP A 53 6.50 2.31 -19.07
N GLY A 54 6.18 1.35 -18.20
CA GLY A 54 7.10 0.27 -17.82
C GLY A 54 8.29 0.74 -16.96
N LEU A 55 8.31 2.00 -16.54
CA LEU A 55 9.43 2.58 -15.81
C LEU A 55 9.29 2.37 -14.30
N LYS A 56 10.40 2.06 -13.64
CA LYS A 56 10.47 2.07 -12.18
C LYS A 56 10.41 3.52 -11.67
N PRO A 57 9.89 3.75 -10.45
CA PRO A 57 9.78 5.09 -9.87
C PRO A 57 11.08 5.91 -9.86
N VAL A 58 12.25 5.27 -9.68
CA VAL A 58 13.55 5.96 -9.73
C VAL A 58 13.91 6.45 -11.13
N GLN A 59 13.53 5.72 -12.18
CA GLN A 59 13.86 6.05 -13.56
C GLN A 59 13.07 7.29 -14.02
N ARG A 60 11.79 7.39 -13.64
CA ARG A 60 10.95 8.58 -13.90
C ARG A 60 11.45 9.86 -13.22
N ARG A 61 12.31 9.77 -12.21
CA ARG A 61 12.91 10.94 -11.53
C ARG A 61 14.23 11.39 -12.14
N ILE A 62 14.86 10.55 -12.96
CA ILE A 62 16.16 10.81 -13.61
C ILE A 62 15.96 11.38 -15.01
N LEU A 63 14.95 10.89 -15.72
CA LEU A 63 14.55 11.35 -17.05
C LEU A 63 13.72 12.63 -16.96
#